data_AF-A0A954WAA3-F1
#
_entry.id   AF-A0A954WAA3-F1
#
_cell.length_a   1.000
_cell.length_b   1.000
_cell.length_c   1.000
_cell.angle_alpha   90.00
_cell.angle_beta   90.00
_cell.angle_gamma   90.00
#
_symmetry.space_group_name_H-M   'P 1'
#
loop_
_entity.id
_entity.type
_entity.pdbx_description
1 polymer ?
#
loop_
_entity_poly.entity_id
_entity_poly.type
_entity_poly.pdbx_seq_one_letter_code
_entity_poly.pdbx_strand_id
1 'polypeptide(L)'
;MRPTRDESRRNVHTGERIHRTLARMRAGIACWLLGALAVVGGCSRGGGIHDTYGQRRGYEGSDSVNGTAVLANLFEQSGYRVFTWQRLSPKLEDADVIVWAPDDFRPPTAEQRDFIEEWLWTEPGRTFVYIGRDFDAASEYWRTIRQGAPPNQAAELARRLAKAQSEHDGRRAVMPSEQYVRWFTLRSNKAPVQVRDLQGPWSAGIDASKTDIRVEARFDIPTLTES
;
A
#
# COMPACT_ATOMS: atom_id res chain seq x y z
N MET A 1 31.81 -75.63 35.06
CA MET A 1 32.96 -74.88 35.62
C MET A 1 32.77 -73.40 35.24
N ARG A 2 32.46 -72.52 36.20
CA ARG A 2 32.57 -71.04 36.06
C ARG A 2 34.01 -70.64 36.46
N PRO A 3 34.57 -69.42 36.19
CA PRO A 3 33.99 -68.09 35.87
C PRO A 3 34.68 -67.43 34.63
N THR A 4 34.45 -66.20 34.15
CA THR A 4 34.65 -64.82 34.71
C THR A 4 34.01 -63.79 33.75
N ARG A 5 33.06 -62.91 34.13
CA ARG A 5 33.24 -61.57 34.74
C ARG A 5 34.47 -60.80 34.24
N ASP A 6 34.41 -60.15 33.07
CA ASP A 6 35.08 -58.84 32.83
C ASP A 6 34.73 -58.17 31.46
N GLU A 7 33.47 -57.79 31.19
CA GLU A 7 33.15 -57.03 29.96
C GLU A 7 32.20 -55.82 30.15
N SER A 8 31.78 -55.51 31.38
CA SER A 8 30.75 -54.49 31.63
C SER A 8 31.30 -53.09 31.98
N ARG A 9 32.56 -52.76 31.65
CA ARG A 9 33.16 -51.45 31.97
C ARG A 9 33.94 -50.79 30.83
N ARG A 10 33.51 -50.99 29.57
CA ARG A 10 34.11 -50.31 28.40
C ARG A 10 33.14 -49.49 27.55
N ASN A 11 31.91 -49.23 28.01
CA ASN A 11 30.84 -48.64 27.19
C ASN A 11 30.29 -47.26 27.64
N VAL A 12 31.06 -46.44 28.37
CA VAL A 12 30.54 -45.13 28.86
C VAL A 12 31.31 -43.89 28.37
N HIS A 13 32.31 -44.03 27.48
CA HIS A 13 33.09 -42.87 27.02
C HIS A 13 33.24 -42.67 25.51
N THR A 14 32.50 -43.42 24.68
CA THR A 14 32.61 -43.33 23.21
C THR A 14 31.34 -42.78 22.54
N GLY A 15 30.24 -42.55 23.27
CA GLY A 15 28.95 -42.10 22.71
C GLY A 15 28.76 -40.59 22.56
N GLU A 16 29.50 -39.75 23.29
CA GLU A 16 29.22 -38.29 23.33
C GLU A 16 30.07 -37.43 22.38
N ARG A 17 31.07 -38.00 21.70
CA ARG A 17 31.95 -37.24 20.78
C ARG A 17 31.56 -37.32 19.30
N ILE A 18 30.60 -38.16 18.91
CA ILE A 18 30.24 -38.34 17.49
C ILE A 18 29.07 -37.42 17.06
N HIS A 19 28.25 -36.93 17.99
CA HIS A 19 27.10 -36.09 17.65
C HIS A 19 27.42 -34.60 17.40
N ARG A 20 28.61 -34.09 17.78
CA ARG A 20 28.97 -32.67 17.57
C ARG A 20 29.70 -32.38 16.25
N THR A 21 30.19 -33.41 15.57
CA THR A 21 30.95 -33.25 14.32
C THR A 21 30.09 -33.35 13.06
N LEU A 22 28.89 -33.93 13.15
CA LEU A 22 27.94 -34.06 12.02
C LEU A 22 27.02 -32.84 11.83
N ALA A 23 26.94 -31.93 12.81
CA ALA A 23 26.10 -30.73 12.73
C ALA A 23 26.76 -29.58 11.95
N ARG A 24 28.08 -29.59 11.74
CA ARG A 24 28.79 -28.52 11.01
C ARG A 24 28.95 -28.79 9.50
N MET A 25 28.82 -30.03 9.06
CA MET A 25 28.93 -30.38 7.62
C MET A 25 27.60 -30.32 6.86
N ARG A 26 26.44 -30.26 7.54
CA ARG A 26 25.13 -30.09 6.88
C ARG A 26 24.79 -28.63 6.56
N ALA A 27 25.47 -27.66 7.18
CA ALA A 27 25.27 -26.23 6.93
C ALA A 27 25.99 -25.71 5.67
N GLY A 28 27.03 -26.40 5.19
CA GLY A 28 27.81 -25.97 4.03
C GLY A 28 27.24 -26.36 2.67
N ILE A 29 26.48 -27.45 2.59
CA ILE A 29 25.94 -27.99 1.31
C ILE A 29 24.53 -27.46 1.02
N ALA A 30 23.75 -27.11 2.07
CA ALA A 30 22.44 -26.47 1.91
C ALA A 30 22.53 -25.04 1.34
N CYS A 31 23.63 -24.32 1.61
CA CYS A 31 23.86 -22.98 1.06
C CYS A 31 24.25 -22.95 -0.42
N TRP A 32 24.72 -24.07 -0.99
CA TRP A 32 25.07 -24.14 -2.42
C TRP A 32 23.91 -24.56 -3.33
N LEU A 33 22.91 -25.28 -2.80
CA LEU A 33 21.73 -25.70 -3.58
C LEU A 33 20.60 -24.66 -3.58
N LEU A 34 20.53 -23.77 -2.58
CA LEU A 34 19.59 -22.62 -2.58
C LEU A 34 20.09 -21.44 -3.44
N GLY A 35 21.40 -21.34 -3.70
CA GLY A 35 21.99 -20.29 -4.56
C GLY A 35 21.93 -20.59 -6.06
N ALA A 36 21.82 -21.86 -6.46
CA ALA A 36 21.84 -22.26 -7.88
C ALA A 36 20.45 -22.34 -8.54
N LEU A 37 19.36 -22.34 -7.75
CA LEU A 37 17.99 -22.35 -8.28
C LEU A 37 17.40 -20.95 -8.51
N ALA A 38 18.20 -19.89 -8.32
CA ALA A 38 17.81 -18.50 -8.55
C ALA A 38 18.27 -17.95 -9.93
N VAL A 39 18.94 -18.76 -10.76
CA VAL A 39 19.59 -18.28 -12.00
C VAL A 39 18.86 -18.67 -13.30
N VAL A 40 17.75 -19.42 -13.23
CA VAL A 40 16.97 -19.77 -14.43
C VAL A 40 15.48 -19.50 -14.21
N GLY A 41 15.17 -18.25 -13.83
CA GLY A 41 13.85 -17.66 -13.97
C GLY A 41 14.05 -16.37 -14.75
N GLY A 42 14.03 -16.48 -16.09
CA GLY A 42 14.27 -15.36 -16.97
C GLY A 42 13.41 -14.15 -16.60
N CYS A 43 14.01 -12.97 -16.68
CA CYS A 43 13.30 -11.70 -16.81
C CYS A 43 12.36 -11.79 -18.03
N SER A 44 11.17 -12.34 -17.83
CA SER A 44 10.09 -12.27 -18.79
C SER A 44 9.65 -10.81 -18.87
N ARG A 45 9.95 -10.22 -20.03
CA ARG A 45 9.29 -9.08 -20.65
C ARG A 45 7.85 -8.88 -20.11
N GLY A 46 7.55 -7.69 -19.56
CA GLY A 46 6.18 -7.18 -19.48
C GLY A 46 5.57 -6.85 -18.11
N GLY A 47 6.28 -6.99 -16.99
CA GLY A 47 5.73 -6.64 -15.66
C GLY A 47 5.93 -5.17 -15.30
N GLY A 48 5.05 -4.28 -15.75
CA GLY A 48 4.90 -2.96 -15.13
C GLY A 48 4.33 -3.12 -13.71
N ILE A 49 4.69 -2.23 -12.78
CA ILE A 49 3.91 -2.14 -11.53
C ILE A 49 2.52 -1.63 -11.91
N HIS A 50 1.48 -2.25 -11.37
CA HIS A 50 0.12 -1.78 -11.55
C HIS A 50 -0.10 -0.60 -10.60
N ASP A 51 -0.13 0.61 -11.16
CA ASP A 51 -0.24 1.89 -10.44
C ASP A 51 -1.61 2.55 -10.61
N THR A 52 -2.61 1.81 -11.12
CA THR A 52 -3.95 2.35 -11.34
C THR A 52 -4.60 2.82 -10.04
N TYR A 53 -4.79 4.13 -9.90
CA TYR A 53 -5.50 4.74 -8.79
C TYR A 53 -7.01 4.62 -8.98
N GLY A 54 -7.76 4.38 -7.89
CA GLY A 54 -9.22 4.47 -7.91
C GLY A 54 -9.98 3.38 -8.70
N GLN A 55 -9.32 2.34 -9.22
CA GLN A 55 -9.96 1.29 -10.03
C GLN A 55 -9.81 -0.11 -9.42
N ARG A 56 -10.87 -0.94 -9.53
CA ARG A 56 -10.92 -2.34 -9.03
C ARG A 56 -11.11 -3.40 -10.14
N ARG A 57 -11.60 -3.03 -11.33
CA ARG A 57 -11.94 -4.02 -12.39
C ARG A 57 -10.79 -4.20 -13.40
N GLY A 58 -10.40 -5.46 -13.60
CA GLY A 58 -9.30 -5.90 -14.48
C GLY A 58 -8.19 -6.60 -13.68
N TYR A 59 -7.36 -7.43 -14.35
CA TYR A 59 -6.16 -8.07 -13.77
C TYR A 59 -5.20 -7.04 -13.12
N GLU A 60 -5.35 -5.75 -13.49
CA GLU A 60 -4.55 -4.61 -13.06
C GLU A 60 -5.00 -3.98 -11.72
N GLY A 61 -6.25 -4.20 -11.27
CA GLY A 61 -6.81 -3.54 -10.07
C GLY A 61 -6.51 -4.25 -8.74
N SER A 62 -6.19 -5.54 -8.76
CA SER A 62 -5.91 -6.34 -7.54
C SER A 62 -4.50 -6.13 -6.98
N ASP A 63 -3.55 -5.71 -7.82
CA ASP A 63 -2.14 -5.46 -7.47
C ASP A 63 -1.82 -3.95 -7.38
N SER A 64 -2.85 -3.10 -7.35
CA SER A 64 -2.64 -1.65 -7.31
C SER A 64 -1.95 -1.20 -6.02
N VAL A 65 -0.77 -0.60 -6.16
CA VAL A 65 0.01 -0.06 -5.04
C VAL A 65 -0.71 1.11 -4.34
N ASN A 66 -1.78 1.65 -4.93
CA ASN A 66 -2.54 2.80 -4.41
C ASN A 66 -3.62 2.46 -3.37
N GLY A 67 -3.75 1.19 -2.94
CA GLY A 67 -4.43 0.82 -1.69
C GLY A 67 -5.97 0.78 -1.68
N THR A 68 -6.65 1.20 -2.75
CA THR A 68 -8.13 1.16 -2.82
C THR A 68 -8.70 -0.25 -2.79
N ALA A 69 -7.98 -1.24 -3.33
CA ALA A 69 -8.34 -2.65 -3.23
C ALA A 69 -8.21 -3.18 -1.78
N VAL A 70 -7.18 -2.76 -1.05
CA VAL A 70 -7.01 -3.10 0.37
C VAL A 70 -8.16 -2.52 1.19
N LEU A 71 -8.52 -1.26 0.94
CA LEU A 71 -9.66 -0.63 1.62
C LEU A 71 -10.98 -1.38 1.35
N ALA A 72 -11.24 -1.78 0.10
CA ALA A 72 -12.41 -2.58 -0.24
C ALA A 72 -12.43 -3.92 0.52
N ASN A 73 -11.30 -4.62 0.60
CA ASN A 73 -11.18 -5.86 1.36
C ASN A 73 -11.46 -5.66 2.86
N LEU A 74 -11.07 -4.52 3.45
CA LEU A 74 -11.39 -4.21 4.85
C LEU A 74 -12.89 -4.03 5.09
N PHE A 75 -13.60 -3.40 4.15
CA PHE A 75 -15.07 -3.34 4.19
C PHE A 75 -15.71 -4.73 4.08
N GLU A 76 -15.25 -5.55 3.15
CA GLU A 76 -15.74 -6.93 2.98
C GLU A 76 -15.50 -7.78 4.24
N GLN A 77 -14.31 -7.69 4.84
CA GLN A 77 -13.98 -8.37 6.10
C GLN A 77 -14.81 -7.87 7.29
N SER A 78 -15.26 -6.63 7.24
CA SER A 78 -16.16 -6.04 8.24
C SER A 78 -17.63 -6.41 8.02
N GLY A 79 -17.94 -7.24 7.01
CA GLY A 79 -19.28 -7.74 6.72
C GLY A 79 -20.08 -6.92 5.71
N TYR A 80 -19.49 -5.89 5.09
CA TYR A 80 -20.17 -5.08 4.07
C TYR A 80 -20.16 -5.76 2.70
N ARG A 81 -21.23 -5.53 1.92
CA ARG A 81 -21.25 -5.84 0.50
C ARG A 81 -20.60 -4.70 -0.29
N VAL A 82 -19.52 -4.98 -1.01
CA VAL A 82 -18.77 -3.95 -1.73
C VAL A 82 -18.87 -4.13 -3.24
N PHE A 83 -19.38 -3.12 -3.92
CA PHE A 83 -19.32 -3.01 -5.38
C PHE A 83 -18.53 -1.77 -5.80
N THR A 84 -18.03 -1.78 -7.04
CA THR A 84 -17.32 -0.65 -7.63
C THR A 84 -18.11 -0.11 -8.81
N TRP A 85 -18.17 1.21 -8.90
CA TRP A 85 -18.87 1.91 -9.96
C TRP A 85 -18.07 3.14 -10.40
N GLN A 86 -18.09 3.44 -11.71
CA GLN A 86 -17.21 4.46 -12.31
C GLN A 86 -17.88 5.81 -12.56
N ARG A 87 -19.21 5.91 -12.39
CA ARG A 87 -19.99 7.10 -12.72
C ARG A 87 -20.95 7.44 -11.60
N LEU A 88 -21.21 8.71 -11.37
CA LEU A 88 -22.34 9.12 -10.53
C LEU A 88 -23.63 8.84 -11.32
N SER A 89 -24.47 7.93 -10.82
CA SER A 89 -25.67 7.47 -11.51
C SER A 89 -26.65 6.87 -10.50
N PRO A 90 -27.94 6.71 -10.85
CA PRO A 90 -28.98 6.17 -9.95
C PRO A 90 -28.64 4.84 -9.29
N LYS A 91 -27.77 4.02 -9.90
CA LYS A 91 -27.28 2.78 -9.26
C LYS A 91 -26.65 2.98 -7.88
N LEU A 92 -26.13 4.17 -7.59
CA LEU A 92 -25.55 4.49 -6.28
C LEU A 92 -26.61 4.60 -5.17
N GLU A 93 -27.89 4.66 -5.52
CA GLU A 93 -29.00 4.60 -4.56
C GLU A 93 -29.06 3.27 -3.80
N ASP A 94 -28.51 2.18 -4.36
CA ASP A 94 -28.44 0.87 -3.71
C ASP A 94 -27.35 0.79 -2.60
N ALA A 95 -26.59 1.87 -2.38
CA ALA A 95 -25.52 1.92 -1.39
C ALA A 95 -25.91 2.75 -0.17
N ASP A 96 -25.51 2.28 1.02
CA ASP A 96 -25.59 3.06 2.26
C ASP A 96 -24.35 3.94 2.46
N VAL A 97 -23.20 3.50 1.91
CA VAL A 97 -21.90 4.17 2.05
C VAL A 97 -21.26 4.31 0.67
N ILE A 98 -20.88 5.53 0.32
CA ILE A 98 -20.09 5.81 -0.88
C ILE A 98 -18.70 6.26 -0.44
N VAL A 99 -17.68 5.50 -0.84
CA VAL A 99 -16.27 5.91 -0.76
C VAL A 99 -15.82 6.30 -2.15
N TRP A 100 -15.53 7.59 -2.37
CA TRP A 100 -15.15 8.12 -3.66
C TRP A 100 -13.70 8.58 -3.68
N ALA A 101 -12.89 7.88 -4.48
CA ALA A 101 -11.48 8.18 -4.73
C ALA A 101 -11.26 8.45 -6.23
N PRO A 102 -11.62 9.66 -6.74
CA PRO A 102 -11.43 9.98 -8.15
C PRO A 102 -9.96 9.99 -8.53
N ASP A 103 -9.64 9.52 -9.74
CA ASP A 103 -8.31 9.66 -10.33
C ASP A 103 -8.17 11.00 -11.09
N ASP A 104 -8.59 12.10 -10.43
CA ASP A 104 -8.54 13.47 -10.93
C ASP A 104 -7.97 14.37 -9.83
N PHE A 105 -6.97 15.18 -10.18
CA PHE A 105 -6.34 16.14 -9.27
C PHE A 105 -7.17 17.42 -9.08
N ARG A 106 -8.24 17.59 -9.86
CA ARG A 106 -9.21 18.67 -9.67
C ARG A 106 -10.20 18.30 -8.55
N PRO A 107 -10.68 19.28 -7.78
CA PRO A 107 -11.72 19.02 -6.81
C PRO A 107 -13.06 18.70 -7.51
N PRO A 108 -14.05 18.14 -6.79
CA PRO A 108 -15.34 17.77 -7.35
C PRO A 108 -16.02 18.95 -8.06
N THR A 109 -16.68 18.69 -9.19
CA THR A 109 -17.48 19.70 -9.91
C THR A 109 -18.76 20.04 -9.15
N ALA A 110 -19.44 21.14 -9.53
CA ALA A 110 -20.74 21.49 -8.94
C ALA A 110 -21.76 20.35 -9.11
N GLU A 111 -21.91 19.83 -10.33
CA GLU A 111 -22.82 18.72 -10.64
C GLU A 111 -22.53 17.47 -9.81
N GLN A 112 -21.26 17.12 -9.60
CA GLN A 112 -20.88 15.98 -8.77
C GLN A 112 -21.26 16.20 -7.31
N ARG A 113 -21.08 17.42 -6.80
CA ARG A 113 -21.46 17.74 -5.42
C ARG A 113 -22.97 17.72 -5.25
N ASP A 114 -23.71 18.32 -6.17
CA ASP A 114 -25.17 18.39 -6.11
C ASP A 114 -25.77 16.97 -6.16
N PHE A 115 -25.25 16.08 -7.01
CA PHE A 115 -25.66 14.66 -7.02
C PHE A 115 -25.41 13.96 -5.68
N ILE A 116 -24.24 14.15 -5.06
CA ILE A 116 -23.90 13.51 -3.79
C ILE A 116 -24.72 14.08 -2.64
N GLU A 117 -24.96 15.39 -2.64
CA GLU A 117 -25.81 16.03 -1.64
C GLU A 117 -27.25 15.53 -1.75
N GLU A 118 -27.81 15.44 -2.96
CA GLU A 118 -29.13 14.83 -3.19
C GLU A 118 -29.18 13.38 -2.71
N TRP A 119 -28.16 12.58 -3.02
CA TRP A 119 -28.05 11.21 -2.53
C TRP A 119 -28.02 11.14 -0.99
N LEU A 120 -27.26 12.03 -0.33
CA LEU A 120 -27.21 12.12 1.14
C LEU A 120 -28.57 12.53 1.74
N TRP A 121 -29.31 13.41 1.06
CA TRP A 121 -30.62 13.89 1.53
C TRP A 121 -31.76 12.88 1.32
N THR A 122 -31.63 11.98 0.35
CA THR A 122 -32.70 11.06 -0.06
C THR A 122 -33.01 10.00 1.00
N GLU A 123 -31.99 9.48 1.72
CA GLU A 123 -32.20 8.51 2.80
C GLU A 123 -31.33 8.83 4.02
N PRO A 124 -31.91 8.79 5.23
CA PRO A 124 -31.15 9.01 6.45
C PRO A 124 -30.16 7.87 6.70
N GLY A 125 -29.00 8.20 7.29
CA GLY A 125 -27.97 7.22 7.63
C GLY A 125 -26.94 6.97 6.53
N ARG A 126 -27.16 7.53 5.33
CA ARG A 126 -26.16 7.50 4.25
C ARG A 126 -24.87 8.22 4.64
N THR A 127 -23.73 7.62 4.29
CA THR A 127 -22.41 8.17 4.58
C THR A 127 -21.58 8.33 3.31
N PHE A 128 -21.01 9.52 3.13
CA PHE A 128 -20.12 9.80 2.02
C PHE A 128 -18.69 10.07 2.51
N VAL A 129 -17.72 9.40 1.89
CA VAL A 129 -16.29 9.57 2.16
C VAL A 129 -15.60 10.00 0.88
N TYR A 130 -14.97 11.17 0.89
CA TYR A 130 -14.21 11.69 -0.23
C TYR A 130 -12.70 11.52 0.00
N ILE A 131 -11.99 10.97 -0.98
CA ILE A 131 -10.54 10.77 -0.96
C ILE A 131 -9.93 11.52 -2.16
N GLY A 132 -9.24 12.63 -1.89
CA GLY A 132 -8.55 13.39 -2.92
C GLY A 132 -7.43 12.63 -3.61
N ARG A 133 -7.25 12.86 -4.92
CA ARG A 133 -6.01 12.47 -5.60
C ARG A 133 -4.90 13.45 -5.23
N ASP A 134 -3.86 12.93 -4.58
CA ASP A 134 -2.64 13.69 -4.34
C ASP A 134 -1.44 12.75 -4.24
N PHE A 135 -1.51 11.75 -3.35
CA PHE A 135 -0.46 10.73 -3.22
C PHE A 135 -0.40 9.76 -4.41
N ASP A 136 0.81 9.36 -4.79
CA ASP A 136 1.07 8.28 -5.76
C ASP A 136 2.14 7.30 -5.25
N ALA A 137 1.72 6.03 -5.12
CA ALA A 137 2.55 5.00 -4.53
C ALA A 137 3.72 4.54 -5.42
N ALA A 138 3.67 4.77 -6.74
CA ALA A 138 4.72 4.33 -7.65
C ALA A 138 6.06 5.00 -7.34
N SER A 139 6.04 6.30 -7.07
CA SER A 139 7.25 7.07 -6.72
C SER A 139 7.86 6.60 -5.40
N GLU A 140 7.04 6.28 -4.40
CA GLU A 140 7.50 5.76 -3.12
C GLU A 140 8.09 4.35 -3.27
N TYR A 141 7.40 3.46 -3.99
CA TYR A 141 7.86 2.10 -4.25
C TYR A 141 9.26 2.07 -4.88
N TRP A 142 9.47 2.83 -5.96
CA TRP A 142 10.77 2.88 -6.63
C TRP A 142 11.86 3.50 -5.75
N ARG A 143 11.51 4.49 -4.91
CA ARG A 143 12.43 5.08 -3.93
C ARG A 143 12.87 4.04 -2.90
N THR A 144 11.95 3.24 -2.39
CA THR A 144 12.22 2.20 -1.38
C THR A 144 13.08 1.08 -1.95
N ILE A 145 12.74 0.52 -3.12
CA ILE A 145 13.51 -0.57 -3.73
C ILE A 145 14.93 -0.13 -4.06
N ARG A 146 15.13 1.11 -4.50
CA ARG A 146 16.45 1.64 -4.84
C ARG A 146 17.42 1.61 -3.65
N GLN A 147 16.95 1.71 -2.41
CA GLN A 147 17.82 1.73 -1.22
C GLN A 147 18.55 0.39 -1.00
N GLY A 148 17.96 -0.73 -1.42
CA GLY A 148 18.53 -2.08 -1.31
C GLY A 148 19.03 -2.67 -2.62
N ALA A 149 19.04 -1.90 -3.71
CA ALA A 149 19.26 -2.42 -5.04
C ALA A 149 20.74 -2.69 -5.37
N PRO A 150 21.06 -3.78 -6.07
CA PRO A 150 22.40 -4.02 -6.60
C PRO A 150 22.87 -2.90 -7.55
N PRO A 151 24.19 -2.58 -7.60
CA PRO A 151 24.70 -1.47 -8.42
C PRO A 151 24.37 -1.56 -9.91
N ASN A 152 24.26 -2.77 -10.46
CA ASN A 152 23.91 -3.00 -11.86
C ASN A 152 22.44 -2.65 -12.21
N GLN A 153 21.58 -2.49 -11.22
CA GLN A 153 20.17 -2.10 -11.39
C GLN A 153 19.92 -0.62 -11.05
N ALA A 154 20.89 0.07 -10.45
CA ALA A 154 20.72 1.43 -9.93
C ALA A 154 20.28 2.44 -11.00
N ALA A 155 20.83 2.34 -12.22
CA ALA A 155 20.48 3.24 -13.33
C ALA A 155 19.04 3.06 -13.81
N GLU A 156 18.57 1.82 -13.94
CA GLU A 156 17.21 1.52 -14.35
C GLU A 156 16.20 1.94 -13.28
N LEU A 157 16.48 1.68 -12.00
CA LEU A 157 15.61 2.13 -10.90
C LEU A 157 15.56 3.64 -10.78
N ALA A 158 16.68 4.34 -11.00
CA ALA A 158 16.70 5.80 -11.06
C ALA A 158 15.84 6.33 -12.23
N ARG A 159 15.90 5.69 -13.39
CA ARG A 159 15.05 6.02 -14.54
C ARG A 159 13.58 5.82 -14.24
N ARG A 160 13.20 4.70 -13.61
CA ARG A 160 11.80 4.40 -13.25
C ARG A 160 11.26 5.38 -12.22
N LEU A 161 12.05 5.71 -11.20
CA LEU A 161 11.70 6.74 -10.23
C LEU A 161 11.47 8.10 -10.89
N ALA A 162 12.41 8.54 -11.73
CA ALA A 162 12.30 9.82 -12.43
C ALA A 162 11.08 9.88 -13.35
N LYS A 163 10.76 8.77 -14.03
CA LYS A 163 9.56 8.65 -14.85
C LYS A 163 8.28 8.77 -14.00
N ALA A 164 8.18 7.99 -12.92
CA ALA A 164 7.00 8.01 -12.04
C ALA A 164 6.78 9.41 -11.42
N GLN A 165 7.86 10.07 -11.01
CA GLN A 165 7.80 11.45 -10.50
C GLN A 165 7.31 12.42 -11.58
N SER A 166 7.90 12.36 -12.77
CA SER A 166 7.52 13.26 -13.88
C SER A 166 6.07 13.05 -14.32
N GLU A 167 5.58 11.82 -14.36
CA GLU A 167 4.19 11.52 -14.72
C GLU A 167 3.23 12.03 -13.65
N HIS A 168 3.53 11.79 -12.37
CA HIS A 168 2.75 12.31 -11.26
C HIS A 168 2.73 13.85 -11.24
N ASP A 169 3.89 14.49 -11.32
CA ASP A 169 4.01 15.95 -11.29
C ASP A 169 3.28 16.60 -12.47
N GLY A 170 3.39 15.99 -13.66
CA GLY A 170 2.69 16.42 -14.86
C GLY A 170 1.16 16.35 -14.71
N ARG A 171 0.63 15.27 -14.11
CA ARG A 171 -0.81 15.15 -13.82
C ARG A 171 -1.25 16.08 -12.70
N ARG A 172 -0.44 16.25 -11.66
CA ARG A 172 -0.72 17.12 -10.51
C ARG A 172 -0.71 18.60 -10.87
N ALA A 173 -0.06 19.00 -11.97
CA ALA A 173 0.03 20.39 -12.41
C ALA A 173 -1.34 21.06 -12.68
N VAL A 174 -2.41 20.28 -12.91
CA VAL A 174 -3.77 20.82 -13.07
C VAL A 174 -4.47 21.11 -11.73
N MET A 175 -3.88 20.69 -10.60
CA MET A 175 -4.42 20.96 -9.27
C MET A 175 -4.36 22.46 -8.99
N PRO A 176 -5.47 23.11 -8.61
CA PRO A 176 -5.46 24.52 -8.27
C PRO A 176 -4.59 24.75 -7.02
N SER A 177 -3.92 25.90 -6.97
CA SER A 177 -3.17 26.34 -5.78
C SER A 177 -4.09 26.53 -4.58
N GLU A 178 -5.28 27.08 -4.83
CA GLU A 178 -6.35 27.29 -3.87
C GLU A 178 -7.72 27.26 -4.59
N GLN A 179 -8.68 26.48 -4.08
CA GLN A 179 -10.05 26.47 -4.59
C GLN A 179 -11.07 26.07 -3.52
N TYR A 180 -12.08 26.91 -3.30
CA TYR A 180 -13.25 26.58 -2.49
C TYR A 180 -14.27 25.76 -3.29
N VAL A 181 -14.77 24.66 -2.72
CA VAL A 181 -15.74 23.76 -3.37
C VAL A 181 -16.90 23.36 -2.45
N ARG A 182 -17.40 24.28 -1.61
CA ARG A 182 -18.50 24.07 -0.64
C ARG A 182 -18.16 23.13 0.52
N TRP A 183 -17.64 21.94 0.23
CA TRP A 183 -17.29 20.94 1.24
C TRP A 183 -15.97 21.25 1.95
N PHE A 184 -15.03 21.89 1.25
CA PHE A 184 -13.70 22.23 1.73
C PHE A 184 -13.06 23.32 0.86
N THR A 185 -11.94 23.86 1.34
CA THR A 185 -10.99 24.63 0.52
C THR A 185 -9.77 23.77 0.23
N LEU A 186 -9.54 23.46 -1.05
CA LEU A 186 -8.32 22.79 -1.50
C LEU A 186 -7.17 23.78 -1.46
N ARG A 187 -6.04 23.41 -0.85
CA ARG A 187 -4.78 24.17 -0.88
C ARG A 187 -3.61 23.26 -1.23
N SER A 188 -2.98 23.50 -2.37
CA SER A 188 -1.79 22.75 -2.83
C SER A 188 -0.50 23.57 -2.79
N ASN A 189 -0.60 24.87 -2.53
CA ASN A 189 0.53 25.81 -2.45
C ASN A 189 1.21 25.88 -1.06
N LYS A 190 0.88 24.96 -0.16
CA LYS A 190 1.46 24.91 1.19
C LYS A 190 2.64 23.95 1.21
N ALA A 191 3.57 24.20 2.12
CA ALA A 191 4.67 23.27 2.36
C ALA A 191 4.10 21.90 2.81
N PRO A 192 4.62 20.80 2.27
CA PRO A 192 4.23 19.46 2.70
C PRO A 192 4.50 19.26 4.18
N VAL A 193 3.67 18.46 4.84
CA VAL A 193 3.81 18.16 6.27
C VAL A 193 3.92 16.66 6.48
N GLN A 194 4.92 16.26 7.26
CA GLN A 194 5.01 14.90 7.77
C GLN A 194 3.93 14.68 8.82
N VAL A 195 3.16 13.61 8.68
CA VAL A 195 2.22 13.18 9.71
C VAL A 195 3.02 12.59 10.86
N ARG A 196 2.79 13.11 12.08
CA ARG A 196 3.49 12.67 13.29
C ARG A 196 2.59 11.86 14.23
N ASP A 197 1.29 12.04 14.12
CA ASP A 197 0.30 11.45 15.01
C ASP A 197 -0.85 10.85 14.19
N LEU A 198 -1.33 9.68 14.60
CA LEU A 198 -2.48 9.00 14.01
C LEU A 198 -3.58 8.88 15.06
N GLN A 199 -4.81 9.26 14.72
CA GLN A 199 -5.93 9.31 15.66
C GLN A 199 -7.06 8.37 15.25
N GLY A 200 -7.72 7.77 16.25
CA GLY A 200 -8.90 6.93 16.07
C GLY A 200 -8.66 5.45 16.42
N PRO A 201 -9.72 4.63 16.54
CA PRO A 201 -9.57 3.22 16.92
C PRO A 201 -8.72 2.40 15.94
N TRP A 202 -8.70 2.77 14.66
CA TRP A 202 -7.95 2.10 13.60
C TRP A 202 -6.43 2.29 13.73
N SER A 203 -5.95 3.31 14.45
CA SER A 203 -4.52 3.55 14.63
C SER A 203 -3.93 2.78 15.82
N ALA A 204 -4.75 2.01 16.55
CA ALA A 204 -4.31 1.22 17.69
C ALA A 204 -3.21 0.21 17.27
N GLY A 205 -2.05 0.30 17.93
CA GLY A 205 -0.89 -0.56 17.64
C GLY A 205 -0.04 -0.12 16.43
N ILE A 206 -0.40 0.98 15.77
CA ILE A 206 0.39 1.57 14.67
C ILE A 206 1.32 2.64 15.25
N ASP A 207 2.62 2.48 15.01
CA ASP A 207 3.63 3.48 15.37
C ASP A 207 3.74 4.50 14.24
N ALA A 208 3.14 5.68 14.42
CA ALA A 208 3.13 6.76 13.45
C ALA A 208 4.55 7.16 12.98
N SER A 209 5.56 7.07 13.87
CA SER A 209 6.94 7.43 13.54
C SER A 209 7.61 6.45 12.55
N LYS A 210 7.04 5.25 12.41
CA LYS A 210 7.47 4.24 11.43
C LYS A 210 6.71 4.33 10.12
N THR A 211 5.80 5.29 9.98
CA THR A 211 5.05 5.54 8.74
C THR A 211 5.66 6.71 7.99
N ASP A 212 5.88 6.58 6.69
CA ASP A 212 6.34 7.69 5.84
C ASP A 212 5.16 8.46 5.24
N ILE A 213 4.20 8.85 6.09
CA ILE A 213 2.98 9.54 5.64
C ILE A 213 3.25 11.04 5.54
N ARG A 214 3.03 11.57 4.34
CA ARG A 214 3.16 12.99 4.02
C ARG A 214 1.86 13.54 3.44
N VAL A 215 1.50 14.74 3.88
CA VAL A 215 0.38 15.52 3.33
C VAL A 215 0.96 16.62 2.46
N GLU A 216 0.75 16.52 1.15
CA GLU A 216 1.25 17.49 0.17
C GLU A 216 0.21 18.62 -0.05
N ALA A 217 -1.02 18.27 -0.43
CA ALA A 217 -2.18 19.16 -0.51
C ALA A 217 -3.11 18.96 0.70
N ARG A 218 -3.86 20.02 1.05
CA ARG A 218 -4.75 20.03 2.21
C ARG A 218 -6.19 20.34 1.82
N PHE A 219 -7.10 19.74 2.56
CA PHE A 219 -8.51 20.11 2.58
C PHE A 219 -8.78 20.86 3.88
N ASP A 220 -8.87 22.18 3.80
CA ASP A 220 -9.26 22.98 4.94
C ASP A 220 -10.79 22.96 5.06
N ILE A 221 -11.27 22.69 6.28
CA ILE A 221 -12.70 22.78 6.59
C ILE A 221 -13.15 24.22 6.28
N PRO A 222 -14.26 24.43 5.56
CA PRO A 222 -14.80 25.76 5.35
C PRO A 222 -15.00 26.43 6.70
N THR A 223 -14.27 27.52 6.98
CA THR A 223 -14.70 28.42 8.04
C THR A 223 -16.01 29.02 7.58
N LEU A 224 -17.08 28.84 8.37
CA LEU A 224 -18.33 29.57 8.21
C LEU A 224 -18.00 31.05 8.39
N THR A 225 -17.61 31.73 7.32
CA THR A 225 -17.53 33.17 7.32
C THR A 225 -18.98 33.62 7.26
N GLU A 226 -19.54 34.01 8.41
CA GLU A 226 -20.85 34.64 8.48
C GLU A 226 -20.87 35.82 7.49
N SER A 227 -21.75 35.73 6.49
CA SER A 227 -22.06 36.82 5.56
C SER A 227 -23.20 37.66 6.09
#